data_AF-A0A942ZZW9-F1
#
_entry.id   AF-A0A942ZZW9-F1
#
_cell.length_a   1.000
_cell.length_b   1.000
_cell.length_c   1.000
_cell.angle_alpha   90.00
_cell.angle_beta   90.00
_cell.angle_gamma   90.00
#
_symmetry.space_group_name_H-M   'P 1'
#
loop_
_entity.id
_entity.type
_entity.pdbx_description
1 polymer ?
#
loop_
_entity_poly.entity_id
_entity_poly.type
_entity_poly.pdbx_seq_one_letter_code
_entity_poly.pdbx_strand_id
1 'polypeptide(L)'
;MLIIRNPTNVFDTKEIQRGTLIYAKHKSWSDGERGFVVSVVENKVTVQYPPQIGNVTNHFFIYADEVANGDWEIRYSNDMQIITKYPEEGARDEPDKSDL
;
A
#
# COMPACT_ATOMS: atom_id res chain seq x y z
N MET A 1 -1.66 10.71 -4.91
CA MET A 1 -0.39 9.96 -5.07
C MET A 1 -0.09 9.29 -3.74
N LEU A 2 0.09 7.97 -3.70
CA LEU A 2 0.22 7.23 -2.43
C LEU A 2 1.54 7.52 -1.68
N ILE A 3 2.64 7.68 -2.40
CA ILE A 3 3.99 7.90 -1.85
C ILE A 3 4.48 9.30 -2.23
N ILE A 4 4.87 10.10 -1.24
CA ILE A 4 5.55 11.39 -1.42
C ILE A 4 7.06 11.14 -1.33
N ARG A 5 7.83 11.69 -2.28
CA ARG A 5 9.29 11.53 -2.36
C ARG A 5 9.99 12.86 -2.01
N ASN A 6 10.33 13.11 -0.73
CA ASN A 6 11.33 14.14 -0.32
C ASN A 6 11.54 14.21 1.21
N PRO A 7 12.77 14.12 1.79
CA PRO A 7 14.00 13.51 1.27
C PRO A 7 13.97 11.96 1.32
N THR A 8 12.97 11.38 1.99
CA THR A 8 12.71 9.95 2.11
C THR A 8 11.34 9.61 1.53
N ASN A 9 11.09 8.34 1.19
CA ASN A 9 9.75 7.92 0.81
C ASN A 9 8.86 7.88 2.06
N VAL A 10 7.73 8.60 1.99
CA VAL A 10 6.71 8.61 3.05
C VAL A 10 5.33 8.46 2.43
N PHE A 11 4.37 7.98 3.22
CA PHE A 11 2.98 7.91 2.80
C PHE A 11 2.34 9.30 2.82
N ASP A 12 1.53 9.60 1.80
CA ASP A 12 0.63 10.76 1.87
C ASP A 12 -0.50 10.46 2.87
N THR A 13 -0.43 11.07 4.06
CA THR A 13 -1.41 10.82 5.12
C THR A 13 -2.80 11.39 4.84
N LYS A 14 -2.97 12.18 3.77
CA LYS A 14 -4.30 12.61 3.29
C LYS A 14 -4.93 11.58 2.36
N GLU A 15 -4.10 10.77 1.71
CA GLU A 15 -4.51 9.75 0.76
C GLU A 15 -4.79 8.42 1.49
N ILE A 16 -3.88 8.00 2.38
CA ILE A 16 -4.01 6.82 3.23
C ILE A 16 -3.94 7.20 4.70
N GLN A 17 -4.96 6.81 5.46
CA GLN A 17 -5.12 7.23 6.85
C GLN A 17 -5.76 6.13 7.70
N ARG A 18 -5.80 6.32 9.01
CA ARG A 18 -6.54 5.40 9.89
C ARG A 18 -7.99 5.27 9.42
N GLY A 19 -8.46 4.03 9.27
CA GLY A 19 -9.80 3.71 8.79
C GLY A 19 -9.89 3.41 7.30
N THR A 20 -8.85 3.72 6.50
CA THR A 20 -8.79 3.34 5.09
C THR A 20 -8.91 1.83 4.94
N LEU A 21 -9.83 1.36 4.10
CA LEU A 21 -9.93 -0.05 3.73
C LEU A 21 -8.89 -0.37 2.67
N ILE A 22 -8.25 -1.52 2.77
CA ILE A 22 -7.11 -1.85 1.94
C ILE A 22 -7.09 -3.34 1.56
N TYR A 23 -6.81 -3.60 0.30
CA TYR A 23 -6.23 -4.84 -0.19
C TYR A 23 -4.75 -4.57 -0.46
N ALA A 24 -3.86 -5.41 0.05
CA ALA A 24 -2.43 -5.30 -0.19
C ALA A 24 -1.82 -6.68 -0.45
N LYS A 25 -1.01 -6.79 -1.50
CA LYS A 25 -0.26 -7.99 -1.84
C LYS A 25 1.21 -7.65 -2.03
N HIS A 26 2.07 -8.16 -1.16
CA HIS A 26 3.51 -8.10 -1.37
C HIS A 26 3.92 -9.12 -2.44
N LYS A 27 4.94 -8.81 -3.23
CA LYS A 27 5.46 -9.68 -4.30
C LYS A 27 5.88 -11.09 -3.84
N SER A 28 6.25 -11.24 -2.56
CA SER A 28 6.65 -12.53 -1.99
C SER A 28 5.47 -13.35 -1.45
N TRP A 29 4.24 -12.84 -1.51
CA TRP A 29 3.05 -13.52 -1.01
C TRP A 29 2.28 -14.17 -2.16
N SER A 30 1.75 -15.38 -1.91
CA SER A 30 0.86 -16.05 -2.88
C SER A 30 -0.42 -15.24 -3.10
N ASP A 31 -0.99 -14.77 -1.99
CA ASP A 31 -2.29 -14.10 -1.93
C ASP A 31 -2.15 -12.73 -1.26
N GLY A 32 -3.04 -11.81 -1.62
CA GLY A 32 -3.14 -10.52 -0.96
C GLY A 32 -4.07 -10.57 0.24
N GLU A 33 -3.79 -9.72 1.22
CA GLU A 33 -4.61 -9.60 2.43
C GLU A 33 -5.52 -8.39 2.38
N ARG A 34 -6.67 -8.51 3.05
CA ARG A 34 -7.68 -7.44 3.14
C ARG A 34 -7.85 -7.02 4.59
N GLY A 35 -7.81 -5.73 4.82
CA GLY A 35 -7.89 -5.18 6.16
C GLY A 35 -8.24 -3.70 6.15
N PHE A 36 -7.96 -3.06 7.28
CA PHE A 36 -8.08 -1.63 7.42
C PHE A 36 -6.85 -1.06 8.11
N VAL A 37 -6.50 0.16 7.73
CA VAL A 37 -5.36 0.87 8.28
C VAL A 37 -5.67 1.29 9.71
N VAL A 38 -4.82 0.91 10.66
CA VAL A 38 -4.95 1.30 12.07
C VAL A 38 -3.98 2.42 12.45
N SER A 39 -2.90 2.59 11.70
CA SER A 39 -1.90 3.62 11.91
C SER A 39 -1.12 3.93 10.64
N VAL A 40 -0.79 5.20 10.44
CA VAL A 40 0.14 5.69 9.42
C VAL A 40 1.15 6.58 10.13
N VAL A 41 2.43 6.20 10.10
CA VAL A 41 3.52 6.98 10.69
C VAL A 41 4.60 7.11 9.62
N GLU A 42 4.66 8.28 8.98
CA GLU A 42 5.62 8.64 7.94
C GLU A 42 5.83 7.54 6.89
N ASN A 43 6.84 6.68 7.08
CA ASN A 43 7.25 5.63 6.15
C ASN A 43 6.59 4.28 6.39
N LYS A 44 5.66 4.14 7.35
CA LYS A 44 5.04 2.86 7.70
C LYS A 44 3.52 2.96 7.85
N VAL A 45 2.82 2.06 7.16
CA VAL A 45 1.40 1.78 7.37
C VAL A 45 1.26 0.48 8.14
N THR A 46 0.42 0.49 9.16
CA THR A 46 0.02 -0.73 9.89
C THR A 46 -1.40 -1.10 9.53
N VAL A 47 -1.58 -2.31 8.99
CA VAL A 47 -2.89 -2.83 8.58
C VAL A 47 -3.32 -3.93 9.54
N GLN A 48 -4.53 -3.80 10.05
CA GLN A 48 -5.19 -4.85 10.83
C GLN A 48 -6.02 -5.72 9.89
N TYR A 49 -5.91 -7.03 10.02
CA TYR A 49 -6.67 -7.99 9.22
C TYR A 49 -7.12 -9.21 10.03
N PRO A 50 -8.26 -9.83 9.69
CA PRO A 50 -8.69 -11.11 10.23
C PRO A 50 -7.99 -12.25 9.45
N PRO A 51 -7.16 -13.09 10.08
CA PRO A 51 -6.59 -14.24 9.44
C PRO A 51 -7.65 -15.33 9.20
N GLN A 52 -7.32 -16.26 8.32
CA GLN A 52 -8.24 -17.30 7.85
C GLN A 52 -8.63 -18.33 8.93
N ILE A 53 -7.81 -18.48 9.97
CA ILE A 53 -8.00 -19.46 11.04
C ILE A 53 -7.96 -18.76 12.40
N GLY A 54 -9.02 -18.97 13.18
CA GLY A 54 -9.15 -18.48 14.55
C GLY A 54 -9.76 -17.08 14.65
N ASN A 55 -10.21 -16.72 15.86
CA ASN A 55 -10.77 -15.41 16.19
C ASN A 55 -9.68 -14.45 16.70
N VAL A 56 -8.55 -14.40 16.01
CA VAL A 56 -7.44 -13.52 16.37
C VAL A 56 -7.36 -12.36 15.39
N THR A 57 -6.89 -11.22 15.86
CA THR A 57 -6.58 -10.08 15.01
C THR A 57 -5.09 -10.09 14.75
N ASN A 58 -4.67 -10.00 13.49
CA ASN A 58 -3.25 -9.88 13.15
C ASN A 58 -2.95 -8.57 12.43
N HIS A 59 -1.66 -8.24 12.34
CA HIS A 59 -1.19 -7.04 11.66
C HIS A 59 -0.10 -7.38 10.66
N PHE A 60 -0.08 -6.65 9.55
CA PHE A 60 1.09 -6.57 8.69
C PHE A 60 1.49 -5.11 8.49
N PHE A 61 2.73 -4.92 8.07
CA PHE A 61 3.33 -3.61 7.86
C PHE A 61 3.62 -3.43 6.38
N ILE A 62 3.37 -2.21 5.89
CA ILE A 62 3.76 -1.80 4.55
C ILE A 62 4.76 -0.64 4.73
N TYR A 63 5.94 -0.76 4.16
CA TYR A 63 6.95 0.29 4.19
C TYR A 63 6.95 1.10 2.89
N ALA A 64 7.07 2.42 3.02
CA ALA A 64 7.03 3.34 1.90
C ALA A 64 8.12 3.06 0.85
N ASP A 65 9.30 2.61 1.28
CA ASP A 65 10.38 2.22 0.36
C ASP A 65 10.04 0.98 -0.47
N GLU A 66 9.43 -0.04 0.13
CA GLU A 66 8.98 -1.25 -0.59
C GLU A 66 7.90 -0.88 -1.62
N VAL A 67 6.98 0.01 -1.25
CA VAL A 67 5.95 0.52 -2.15
C VAL A 67 6.59 1.29 -3.31
N ALA A 68 7.55 2.18 -3.02
CA ALA A 68 8.27 2.95 -4.03
C ALA A 68 9.10 2.07 -4.98
N ASN A 69 9.60 0.92 -4.49
CA ASN A 69 10.31 -0.10 -5.25
C ASN A 69 9.39 -1.00 -6.09
N GLY A 70 8.06 -0.85 -5.96
CA GLY A 70 7.08 -1.64 -6.69
C GLY A 70 6.82 -3.04 -6.11
N ASP A 71 7.19 -3.26 -4.85
CA ASP A 71 7.05 -4.57 -4.19
C ASP A 71 5.61 -4.88 -3.79
N TRP A 72 4.73 -3.89 -3.81
CA TRP A 72 3.35 -3.98 -3.36
C TRP A 72 2.36 -3.66 -4.49
N GLU A 73 1.34 -4.51 -4.62
CA GLU A 73 0.08 -4.18 -5.26
C GLU A 73 -0.91 -3.74 -4.17
N ILE A 74 -1.42 -2.51 -4.26
CA ILE A 74 -2.32 -1.95 -3.25
C ILE A 74 -3.59 -1.44 -3.92
N ARG A 75 -4.73 -1.76 -3.33
CA ARG A 75 -6.02 -1.14 -3.67
C ARG A 75 -6.67 -0.67 -2.39
N TYR A 76 -7.12 0.57 -2.35
CA TYR A 76 -7.63 1.14 -1.11
C TYR A 76 -8.79 2.10 -1.35
N SER A 77 -9.57 2.33 -0.30
CA SER A 77 -10.73 3.21 -0.32
C SER A 77 -10.96 3.83 1.05
N ASN A 78 -11.27 5.13 1.06
CA ASN A 78 -11.64 5.86 2.27
C ASN A 78 -13.16 5.90 2.49
N ASP A 79 -13.95 5.71 1.44
CA ASP A 79 -15.41 5.91 1.43
C ASP A 79 -16.22 4.70 0.94
N MET A 80 -15.54 3.62 0.49
CA MET A 80 -16.13 2.46 -0.20
C MET A 80 -16.86 2.78 -1.50
N GLN A 81 -16.75 4.00 -2.03
CA GLN A 81 -17.34 4.41 -3.29
C GLN A 81 -16.29 4.39 -4.40
N ILE A 82 -15.07 4.84 -4.07
CA ILE A 82 -13.95 4.92 -5.01
C ILE A 82 -12.83 3.99 -4.55
N ILE A 83 -12.33 3.16 -5.46
CA ILE A 83 -11.16 2.30 -5.22
C ILE A 83 -9.97 2.87 -5.98
N THR A 84 -8.99 3.37 -5.25
CA THR A 84 -7.70 3.80 -5.79
C THR A 84 -6.76 2.59 -5.88
N LYS A 85 -5.91 2.55 -6.92
CA LYS A 85 -4.94 1.47 -7.14
C LYS A 85 -3.52 2.03 -7.16
N TYR A 86 -2.57 1.27 -6.60
CA TYR A 86 -1.15 1.54 -6.66
C TYR A 86 -0.35 0.27 -7.02
N PRO A 87 0.64 0.37 -7.93
CA PRO A 87 0.94 1.53 -8.78
C PRO A 87 -0.24 1.88 -9.69
N GLU A 88 -0.32 3.15 -10.10
CA GLU A 88 -1.38 3.64 -11.00
C GLU A 88 -1.33 2.88 -12.34
N GLU A 89 -2.49 2.56 -12.93
CA GLU A 89 -2.56 1.87 -14.23
C GLU A 89 -1.85 2.72 -15.29
N GLY A 90 -0.80 2.17 -15.92
CA GLY A 90 0.05 2.87 -16.90
C GLY A 90 1.42 3.33 -16.39
N ALA A 91 1.71 3.24 -15.09
CA ALA A 91 3.00 3.65 -14.52
C ALA A 91 4.16 2.64 -14.76
N ARG A 92 3.94 1.55 -15.52
CA ARG A 92 4.93 0.47 -15.72
C ARG A 92 5.64 0.44 -17.08
N ASP A 93 5.36 1.37 -18.00
CA ASP A 93 5.94 1.34 -19.34
C ASP A 93 6.58 2.67 -19.76
N GLU A 94 7.69 3.05 -19.13
CA GLU A 94 8.76 3.77 -19.83
C GLU A 94 10.11 3.14 -19.47
N PRO A 95 10.76 2.38 -20.39
CA PRO A 95 12.17 2.07 -20.24
C PRO A 95 12.97 3.38 -20.32
N ASP A 96 13.83 3.59 -19.33
CA ASP A 96 14.79 4.69 -19.27
C ASP A 96 15.59 4.74 -20.58
N LYS A 97 15.32 5.76 -21.41
CA LYS A 97 16.06 6.03 -22.65
C LYS A 97 17.34 6.81 -22.35
N SER A 98 18.10 6.40 -21.33
CA SER A 98 19.44 6.94 -21.06
C SER A 98 20.56 6.17 -21.75
N ASP A 99 20.27 5.00 -22.35
CA ASP A 99 21.29 4.11 -22.95
C ASP A 99 21.12 3.88 -24.48
N LEU A 100 20.69 4.90 -25.24
CA LEU A 100 20.76 4.92 -26.71
C LEU A 100 21.43 6.18 -27.25
#